data_AF-A0A9D9FEB8-F1
#
_entry.id   AF-A0A9D9FEB8-F1
#
_cell.length_a   1.000
_cell.length_b   1.000
_cell.length_c   1.000
_cell.angle_alpha   90.00
_cell.angle_beta   90.00
_cell.angle_gamma   90.00
#
_symmetry.space_group_name_H-M   'P 1'
#
loop_
_entity.id
_entity.type
_entity.pdbx_description
1 polymer ?
#
loop_
_entity_poly.entity_id
_entity_poly.type
_entity_poly.pdbx_seq_one_letter_code
_entity_poly.pdbx_strand_id
1 'polypeptide(L)'
;MKELLEPVFSLLTGVGFLLFLAVAMKLRARMSDLGGRLVLFGYLAFPLSFLLFSFAGRENTLNKASDMILAGGGVVMLAMILIGGGLYLRQEPG
;
A
#
# COMPACT_ATOMS: atom_id res chain seq x y z
N MET A 1 -19.53 -14.90 12.45
CA MET A 1 -19.19 -13.62 11.78
C MET A 1 -17.73 -13.51 11.36
N LYS A 2 -16.75 -14.00 12.15
CA LYS A 2 -15.31 -14.01 11.77
C LYS A 2 -15.03 -14.72 10.44
N GLU A 3 -15.73 -15.82 10.15
CA GLU A 3 -15.56 -16.60 8.91
C GLU A 3 -15.86 -15.82 7.63
N LEU A 4 -16.74 -14.80 7.68
CA LEU A 4 -17.03 -13.93 6.54
C LEU A 4 -16.09 -12.72 6.49
N LEU A 5 -15.48 -12.34 7.62
CA LEU A 5 -14.63 -11.15 7.72
C LEU A 5 -13.38 -11.29 6.86
N GLU A 6 -12.74 -12.44 6.88
CA GLU A 6 -11.53 -12.76 6.11
C GLU A 6 -11.75 -12.73 4.59
N PRO A 7 -12.72 -13.47 4.02
CA PRO A 7 -12.97 -13.43 2.59
C PRO A 7 -13.45 -12.05 2.15
N VAL A 8 -14.28 -11.35 2.93
CA VAL A 8 -14.71 -9.97 2.61
C VAL A 8 -13.52 -9.01 2.62
N PHE A 9 -12.64 -9.08 3.62
CA PHE A 9 -11.45 -8.23 3.69
C PHE A 9 -10.51 -8.48 2.51
N SER A 10 -10.27 -9.75 2.14
CA SER A 10 -9.46 -10.11 0.98
C SER A 10 -10.07 -9.59 -0.32
N LEU A 11 -11.40 -9.66 -0.46
CA LEU A 11 -12.12 -9.21 -1.65
C LEU A 11 -12.11 -7.68 -1.76
N LEU A 12 -12.35 -6.97 -0.65
CA LEU A 12 -12.26 -5.50 -0.59
C LEU A 12 -10.85 -5.00 -0.86
N THR A 13 -9.82 -5.69 -0.35
CA THR A 13 -8.42 -5.36 -0.61
C THR A 13 -8.07 -5.56 -2.09
N GLY A 14 -8.50 -6.68 -2.69
CA GLY A 14 -8.30 -6.95 -4.11
C GLY A 14 -9.01 -5.95 -5.02
N VAL A 15 -10.28 -5.65 -4.76
CA VAL A 15 -11.05 -4.65 -5.51
C VAL A 15 -10.45 -3.25 -5.35
N GLY A 16 -10.06 -2.88 -4.12
CA GLY A 16 -9.36 -1.62 -3.85
C GLY A 16 -8.05 -1.50 -4.62
N PHE A 17 -7.27 -2.58 -4.71
CA PHE A 17 -6.05 -2.62 -5.51
C PHE A 17 -6.31 -2.43 -7.01
N LEU A 18 -7.34 -3.08 -7.57
CA LEU A 18 -7.71 -2.91 -8.98
C LEU A 18 -8.16 -1.48 -9.28
N LEU A 19 -8.97 -0.87 -8.40
CA LEU A 19 -9.37 0.53 -8.52
C LEU A 19 -8.16 1.47 -8.45
N PHE A 20 -7.24 1.20 -7.53
CA PHE A 20 -5.99 1.95 -7.43
C PHE A 20 -5.17 1.86 -8.72
N LEU A 21 -4.99 0.66 -9.27
CA LEU A 21 -4.30 0.44 -10.55
C LEU A 21 -4.94 1.24 -11.69
N ALA A 22 -6.28 1.21 -11.79
CA ALA A 22 -7.01 1.96 -12.82
C ALA A 22 -6.80 3.48 -12.69
N VAL A 23 -6.80 4.00 -11.47
CA VAL A 23 -6.53 5.42 -11.19
C VAL A 23 -5.06 5.76 -11.46
N ALA A 24 -4.13 4.93 -11.02
CA ALA A 24 -2.69 5.11 -11.21
C ALA A 24 -2.33 5.14 -12.70
N MET A 25 -2.93 4.28 -13.53
CA MET A 25 -2.73 4.31 -14.99
C MET A 25 -3.16 5.64 -15.61
N LYS A 26 -4.27 6.24 -15.13
CA LYS A 26 -4.71 7.57 -15.59
C LYS A 26 -3.82 8.70 -15.09
N LEU A 27 -3.31 8.60 -13.86
CA LEU A 27 -2.43 9.61 -13.25
C LEU A 27 -0.98 9.53 -13.74
N ARG A 28 -0.54 8.38 -14.26
CA ARG A 28 0.83 8.16 -14.75
C ARG A 28 1.32 9.24 -15.69
N ALA A 29 0.48 9.68 -16.64
CA ALA A 29 0.85 10.72 -17.60
C ALA A 29 1.07 12.10 -16.95
N ARG A 30 0.39 12.39 -15.82
CA ARG A 30 0.50 13.64 -15.05
C ARG A 30 1.57 13.60 -13.96
N MET A 31 2.17 12.44 -13.74
CA MET A 31 3.18 12.17 -12.70
C MET A 31 4.41 11.50 -13.35
N SER A 32 4.80 11.98 -14.52
CA SER A 32 5.89 11.42 -15.32
C SER A 32 7.28 11.83 -14.81
N ASP A 33 7.35 12.88 -13.98
CA ASP A 33 8.53 13.37 -13.28
C ASP A 33 8.99 12.40 -12.18
N LEU A 34 10.24 12.53 -11.73
CA LEU A 34 10.84 11.63 -10.75
C LEU A 34 10.04 11.62 -9.42
N GLY A 35 9.64 12.80 -8.94
CA GLY A 35 8.86 12.91 -7.71
C GLY A 35 7.46 12.32 -7.86
N GLY A 36 6.80 12.54 -8.99
CA GLY A 36 5.52 11.91 -9.34
C GLY A 36 5.59 10.38 -9.36
N ARG A 37 6.67 9.81 -9.92
CA ARG A 37 6.91 8.35 -9.92
C ARG A 37 7.10 7.82 -8.51
N LEU A 38 7.88 8.49 -7.66
CA LEU A 38 8.10 8.09 -6.27
C LEU A 38 6.79 8.09 -5.48
N VAL A 39 5.94 9.11 -5.68
CA VAL A 39 4.60 9.16 -5.08
C VAL A 39 3.74 7.98 -5.55
N LEU A 40 3.72 7.68 -6.85
CA LEU A 40 2.97 6.53 -7.38
C LEU A 40 3.48 5.19 -6.84
N PHE A 41 4.79 5.01 -6.74
CA PHE A 41 5.40 3.80 -6.15
C PHE A 41 5.07 3.67 -4.67
N GLY A 42 5.14 4.76 -3.91
CA GLY A 42 4.76 4.77 -2.50
C GLY A 42 3.28 4.42 -2.30
N TYR A 43 2.38 4.92 -3.16
CA TYR A 43 0.98 4.52 -3.08
C TYR A 43 0.76 3.03 -3.40
N LEU A 44 1.55 2.46 -4.31
CA LEU A 44 1.46 1.04 -4.67
C LEU A 44 1.91 0.10 -3.53
N ALA A 45 2.69 0.61 -2.58
CA ALA A 45 3.09 -0.14 -1.38
C ALA A 45 1.96 -0.33 -0.36
N PHE A 46 0.94 0.55 -0.33
CA PHE A 46 -0.19 0.40 0.61
C PHE A 46 -1.02 -0.89 0.40
N PRO A 47 -1.45 -1.24 -0.82
CA PRO A 47 -2.11 -2.52 -1.08
C PRO A 47 -1.30 -3.73 -0.59
N LEU A 48 0.03 -3.69 -0.75
CA LEU A 48 0.91 -4.74 -0.25
C LEU A 48 0.91 -4.81 1.28
N SER A 49 0.95 -3.67 1.96
CA SER A 49 0.83 -3.61 3.42
C SER A 49 -0.51 -4.15 3.93
N PHE A 50 -1.63 -3.77 3.30
CA PHE A 50 -2.95 -4.29 3.65
C PHE A 50 -3.06 -5.79 3.43
N LEU A 51 -2.43 -6.33 2.39
CA LEU A 51 -2.36 -7.77 2.16
C LEU A 51 -1.58 -8.48 3.29
N LEU A 52 -0.44 -7.93 3.71
CA LEU A 52 0.35 -8.48 4.82
C LEU A 52 -0.44 -8.45 6.13
N PHE A 53 -1.16 -7.36 6.42
CA PHE A 53 -2.05 -7.30 7.57
C PHE A 53 -3.24 -8.27 7.46
N SER A 54 -3.76 -8.52 6.25
CA SER A 54 -4.77 -9.55 6.04
C SER A 54 -4.26 -10.93 6.46
N PHE A 55 -3.01 -11.26 6.10
CA PHE A 55 -2.41 -12.53 6.48
C PHE A 55 -2.16 -12.62 7.98
N ALA A 56 -1.71 -11.52 8.60
CA ALA A 56 -1.58 -11.45 10.06
C ALA A 56 -2.92 -11.72 10.78
N GLY A 57 -4.03 -11.24 10.23
CA GLY A 57 -5.38 -11.45 10.76
C GLY A 57 -5.87 -12.91 10.74
N ARG A 58 -5.21 -13.79 9.99
CA ARG A 58 -5.50 -15.23 9.93
C ARG A 58 -4.93 -16.01 11.10
N GLU A 59 -3.95 -15.45 11.79
CA GLU A 59 -3.23 -16.12 12.86
C GLU A 59 -3.98 -16.03 14.19
N ASN A 60 -4.06 -17.14 14.92
CA ASN A 60 -4.78 -17.22 16.20
C ASN A 60 -3.97 -16.72 17.40
N THR A 61 -2.69 -16.38 17.20
CA THR A 61 -1.78 -15.94 18.26
C THR A 61 -0.94 -14.77 17.80
N LEU A 62 -0.73 -13.79 18.67
CA LEU A 62 0.05 -12.59 18.37
C LEU A 62 1.45 -12.94 17.87
N ASN A 63 2.09 -13.96 18.48
CA ASN A 63 3.47 -14.35 18.16
C ASN A 63 3.67 -14.79 16.70
N LYS A 64 2.64 -15.39 16.08
CA LYS A 64 2.66 -15.79 14.66
C LYS A 64 2.26 -14.65 13.73
N ALA A 65 1.47 -13.70 14.22
CA ALA A 65 1.08 -12.50 13.48
C ALA A 65 2.21 -11.45 13.45
N SER A 66 3.13 -11.47 14.42
CA SER A 66 4.20 -10.48 14.61
C SER A 66 4.96 -10.16 13.34
N ASP A 67 5.43 -11.20 12.63
CA ASP A 67 6.29 -11.02 11.46
C ASP A 67 5.54 -10.35 10.31
N MET A 68 4.26 -10.71 10.12
CA MET A 68 3.40 -10.12 9.09
C MET A 68 3.00 -8.69 9.45
N ILE A 69 2.80 -8.39 10.74
CA ILE A 69 2.54 -7.02 11.22
C ILE A 69 3.78 -6.15 11.04
N LEU A 70 4.97 -6.65 11.41
CA LEU A 70 6.23 -5.93 11.23
C LEU A 70 6.53 -5.69 9.75
N ALA A 71 6.36 -6.71 8.90
CA ALA A 71 6.49 -6.56 7.46
C ALA A 71 5.48 -5.55 6.90
N GLY A 72 4.21 -5.65 7.28
CA GLY A 72 3.16 -4.72 6.86
C GLY A 72 3.46 -3.29 7.29
N GLY A 73 3.93 -3.07 8.52
CA GLY A 73 4.34 -1.76 9.03
C GLY A 73 5.60 -1.22 8.33
N GLY A 74 6.59 -2.07 8.07
CA GLY A 74 7.78 -1.71 7.31
C GLY A 74 7.46 -1.24 5.89
N VAL A 75 6.50 -1.91 5.22
CA VAL A 75 6.00 -1.49 3.92
C VAL A 75 5.30 -0.13 4.00
N VAL A 76 4.52 0.16 5.05
CA VAL A 76 3.93 1.51 5.26
C VAL A 76 5.01 2.56 5.46
N MET A 77 6.05 2.27 6.25
CA MET A 77 7.15 3.19 6.46
C MET A 77 7.85 3.55 5.15
N LEU A 78 8.16 2.54 4.32
CA LEU A 78 8.72 2.76 2.99
C LEU A 78 7.77 3.56 2.09
N ALA A 79 6.47 3.27 2.13
CA ALA A 79 5.46 4.03 1.40
C ALA A 79 5.49 5.51 1.77
N MET A 80 5.58 5.83 3.06
CA MET A 80 5.67 7.20 3.57
C MET A 80 6.95 7.91 3.15
N ILE A 81 8.09 7.23 3.18
CA ILE A 81 9.37 7.79 2.72
C ILE A 81 9.30 8.11 1.22
N LEU A 82 8.75 7.22 0.41
CA LEU A 82 8.61 7.42 -1.03
C LEU A 82 7.63 8.54 -1.37
N ILE A 83 6.48 8.61 -0.68
CA ILE A 83 5.50 9.69 -0.88
C ILE A 83 6.06 11.02 -0.40
N GLY A 84 6.63 11.09 0.81
CA GLY A 84 7.21 12.31 1.36
C GLY A 84 8.37 12.83 0.51
N GLY A 85 9.30 11.95 0.14
CA GLY A 85 10.43 12.29 -0.74
C GLY A 85 9.98 12.69 -2.14
N GLY A 86 8.98 11.99 -2.70
CA GLY A 86 8.42 12.33 -4.01
C GLY A 86 7.68 13.66 -4.02
N LEU A 87 6.96 14.00 -2.94
CA LEU A 87 6.31 15.31 -2.77
C LEU A 87 7.35 16.42 -2.60
N TYR A 88 8.41 16.18 -1.82
CA TYR A 88 9.51 17.12 -1.63
C TYR A 88 10.19 17.46 -2.97
N LEU A 89 10.54 16.45 -3.77
CA LEU A 89 11.14 16.65 -5.09
C LEU A 89 10.22 17.37 -6.09
N ARG A 90 8.89 17.31 -5.90
CA ARG A 90 7.93 18.06 -6.72
C ARG A 90 7.77 19.52 -6.30
N GLN A 91 8.23 19.90 -5.12
CA GLN A 91 8.23 21.29 -4.67
C GLN A 91 9.46 22.06 -5.17
N GLU A 92 10.51 21.37 -5.63
CA GLU A 92 11.63 22.01 -6.29
C GLU A 92 11.20 22.47 -7.70
N PRO A 93 11.30 23.78 -8.01
CA PRO A 93 11.07 24.25 -9.36
C PRO A 93 12.19 23.69 -10.27
N GLY A 94 11.81 22.81 -11.19
CA GLY A 94 12.66 22.38 -12.31
C GLY A 94 12.74 23.42 -13.42
#